data_AF-A0A2Z6PGP9-F1
#
_entry.id   AF-A0A2Z6PGP9-F1
#
_cell.length_a   1.000
_cell.length_b   1.000
_cell.length_c   1.000
_cell.angle_alpha   90.00
_cell.angle_beta   90.00
_cell.angle_gamma   90.00
#
_symmetry.space_group_name_H-M   'P 1'
#
loop_
_entity.id
_entity.type
_entity.pdbx_description
1 polymer ?
#
loop_
_entity_poly.entity_id
_entity_poly.type
_entity_poly.pdbx_seq_one_letter_code
_entity_poly.pdbx_strand_id
1 'polypeptide(L)'
;MPAEGVDLTPKPQVLTKAEILRLADLFVSSGVNKIRLTGGEPTVRKDIEDICFELSSLKGLETLAMTTNGIVLARKLPKLKECGLTSLNISLDTLVPAKFELMTRRKGHEKVNCVVMRGFNDEEICDFVELTREKPINIRFIEFMPFDGNVWNVKKLVPYSEMLDTVAKRFPSIKRNQDHPTDTAKNFTIDGHKGQVSFITSMTEHFCAGCNRLRLLADGNLKVCLFGPSEVSLRDPLRNGAEDHELREIIGAAVKRKKPSHAGMFDIAKTTNRPMIHIGG
;
A
#
# COMPACT_ATOMS: atom_id res chain seq x y z
N MET A 1 -0.82 -14.66 -3.31
CA MET A 1 0.47 -15.27 -2.91
C MET A 1 0.86 -16.35 -3.92
N PRO A 2 2.15 -16.59 -4.19
CA PRO A 2 2.60 -17.70 -5.05
C PRO A 2 2.14 -19.05 -4.50
N ALA A 3 2.06 -20.06 -5.38
CA ALA A 3 1.60 -21.40 -5.00
C ALA A 3 2.51 -22.11 -4.01
N GLU A 4 3.80 -21.85 -4.12
CA GLU A 4 4.84 -22.49 -3.32
C GLU A 4 5.14 -21.71 -2.02
N GLY A 5 4.38 -20.65 -1.74
CA GLY A 5 4.66 -19.73 -0.64
C GLY A 5 5.70 -18.67 -1.03
N VAL A 6 6.28 -18.02 -0.03
CA VAL A 6 7.36 -17.04 -0.22
C VAL A 6 8.43 -17.33 0.81
N ASP A 7 9.68 -17.49 0.35
CA ASP A 7 10.81 -17.65 1.25
C ASP A 7 10.95 -16.43 2.15
N LEU A 8 11.02 -16.69 3.46
CA LEU A 8 11.16 -15.63 4.44
C LEU A 8 12.58 -15.08 4.39
N THR A 9 12.71 -13.75 4.30
CA THR A 9 14.00 -13.07 4.41
C THR A 9 14.68 -13.50 5.73
N PRO A 10 15.96 -13.97 5.69
CA PRO A 10 16.67 -14.36 6.89
C PRO A 10 16.70 -13.23 7.93
N LYS A 11 16.49 -13.55 9.21
CA LYS A 11 16.43 -12.55 10.30
C LYS A 11 17.60 -11.55 10.31
N PRO A 12 18.88 -11.94 10.07
CA PRO A 12 19.98 -10.99 10.06
C PRO A 12 19.87 -9.94 8.95
N GLN A 13 19.13 -10.22 7.88
CA GLN A 13 18.98 -9.30 6.76
C GLN A 13 17.84 -8.30 6.97
N VAL A 14 16.93 -8.55 7.93
CA VAL A 14 15.80 -7.66 8.23
C VAL A 14 16.22 -6.56 9.21
N LEU A 15 15.66 -5.36 9.06
CA LEU A 15 15.83 -4.28 10.01
C LEU A 15 15.24 -4.65 11.38
N THR A 16 16.06 -4.48 12.41
CA THR A 16 15.65 -4.57 13.81
C THR A 16 14.70 -3.41 14.17
N LYS A 17 13.99 -3.55 15.29
CA LYS A 17 13.13 -2.47 15.81
C LYS A 17 13.89 -1.16 15.99
N ALA A 18 15.08 -1.20 16.61
CA ALA A 18 15.90 -0.02 16.85
C ALA A 18 16.31 0.67 15.53
N GLU A 19 16.69 -0.12 14.52
CA GLU A 19 17.05 0.42 13.20
C GLU A 19 15.84 1.06 12.50
N ILE A 20 14.65 0.47 12.60
CA ILE A 20 13.41 1.03 12.06
C ILE A 20 13.11 2.38 12.71
N LEU A 21 13.21 2.46 14.03
CA LEU A 21 12.88 3.68 14.77
C LEU A 21 13.86 4.80 14.47
N ARG A 22 15.17 4.51 14.41
CA ARG A 22 16.18 5.50 14.02
C ARG A 22 15.94 6.02 12.61
N LEU A 23 15.69 5.13 11.63
CA LEU A 23 15.38 5.56 10.26
C LEU A 23 14.05 6.33 10.18
N ALA A 24 13.02 5.89 10.90
CA ALA A 24 11.74 6.59 10.94
C ALA A 24 11.87 8.00 11.51
N ASP A 25 12.61 8.18 12.61
CA ASP A 25 12.87 9.50 13.19
C ASP A 25 13.61 10.42 12.19
N LEU A 26 14.60 9.89 11.45
CA LEU A 26 15.27 10.63 10.38
C LEU A 26 14.30 11.10 9.29
N PHE A 27 13.37 10.25 8.86
CA PHE A 27 12.36 10.61 7.88
C PHE A 27 11.37 11.64 8.43
N VAL A 28 10.88 11.44 9.66
CA VAL A 28 9.89 12.33 10.29
C VAL A 28 10.46 13.72 10.53
N SER A 29 11.67 13.79 11.10
CA SER A 29 12.40 15.05 11.27
C SER A 29 12.84 15.71 9.96
N SER A 30 12.75 14.99 8.83
CA SER A 30 12.95 15.53 7.47
C SER A 30 11.63 15.89 6.76
N GLY A 31 10.50 15.88 7.47
CA GLY A 31 9.19 16.33 6.96
C GLY A 31 8.20 15.21 6.61
N VAL A 32 8.51 13.94 6.87
CA VAL A 32 7.52 12.85 6.74
C VAL A 32 6.53 12.92 7.91
N ASN A 33 5.27 13.20 7.62
CA ASN A 33 4.19 13.23 8.62
C ASN A 33 3.32 11.96 8.62
N LYS A 34 3.57 11.02 7.71
CA LYS A 34 2.79 9.79 7.56
C LYS A 34 3.66 8.58 7.33
N ILE A 35 3.55 7.60 8.22
CA ILE A 35 4.19 6.29 8.11
C ILE A 35 3.09 5.25 7.86
N ARG A 36 3.35 4.34 6.92
CA ARG A 36 2.47 3.20 6.65
C ARG A 36 3.26 1.91 6.77
N LEU A 37 2.92 1.11 7.79
CA LEU A 37 3.46 -0.21 8.02
C LEU A 37 2.87 -1.20 7.01
N THR A 38 3.75 -1.92 6.33
CA THR A 38 3.41 -2.89 5.29
C THR A 38 4.29 -4.14 5.45
N GLY A 39 4.79 -4.74 4.36
CA GLY A 39 5.60 -5.96 4.38
C GLY A 39 4.73 -7.20 4.38
N GLY A 40 4.93 -8.13 3.44
CA GLY A 40 4.19 -9.40 3.30
C GLY A 40 2.81 -9.36 3.97
N GLU A 41 2.78 -9.79 5.24
CA GLU A 41 1.73 -9.38 6.20
C GLU A 41 2.36 -8.78 7.47
N PRO A 42 2.16 -7.48 7.81
CA PRO A 42 2.81 -6.83 8.95
C PRO A 42 2.48 -7.49 10.28
N THR A 43 1.26 -8.01 10.42
CA THR A 43 0.79 -8.62 11.67
C THR A 43 1.48 -9.96 12.00
N VAL A 44 2.29 -10.52 11.08
CA VAL A 44 3.15 -11.68 11.32
C VAL A 44 4.40 -11.30 12.13
N ARG A 45 4.82 -10.03 12.10
CA ARG A 45 5.96 -9.56 12.87
C ARG A 45 5.64 -9.55 14.37
N LYS A 46 6.46 -10.23 15.16
CA LYS A 46 6.20 -10.48 16.60
C LYS A 46 6.14 -9.19 17.43
N ASP A 47 7.03 -8.25 17.13
CA ASP A 47 7.21 -6.97 17.81
C ASP A 47 6.43 -5.81 17.14
N ILE A 48 5.41 -6.11 16.32
CA ILE A 48 4.67 -5.09 15.57
C ILE A 48 3.93 -4.10 16.46
N GLU A 49 3.40 -4.55 17.60
CA GLU A 49 2.68 -3.70 18.55
C GLU A 49 3.64 -2.71 19.24
N ASP A 50 4.84 -3.15 19.59
CA ASP A 50 5.89 -2.30 20.16
C ASP A 50 6.39 -1.27 19.13
N ILE A 51 6.61 -1.72 17.88
CA ILE A 51 6.99 -0.82 16.77
C ILE A 51 5.93 0.25 16.57
N CYS A 52 4.63 -0.12 16.55
CA CYS A 52 3.55 0.86 16.44
C CYS A 52 3.61 1.88 17.58
N PHE A 53 3.74 1.41 18.82
CA PHE A 53 3.77 2.26 20.00
C PHE A 53 4.92 3.29 19.95
N GLU A 54 6.13 2.83 19.66
CA GLU A 54 7.31 3.69 19.58
C GLU A 54 7.24 4.65 18.39
N LEU A 55 6.76 4.19 17.22
CA LEU A 55 6.55 5.08 16.07
C LEU A 55 5.50 6.16 16.35
N SER A 56 4.41 5.81 17.04
CA SER A 56 3.33 6.76 17.37
C SER A 56 3.81 7.90 18.27
N SER A 57 4.94 7.71 18.97
CA SER A 57 5.53 8.69 19.86
C SER A 57 6.49 9.66 19.14
N LEU A 58 6.76 9.45 17.84
CA LEU A 58 7.65 10.32 17.08
C LEU A 58 7.04 11.71 16.89
N LYS A 59 7.76 12.75 17.34
CA LYS A 59 7.32 14.15 17.20
C LYS A 59 7.26 14.55 15.73
N GLY A 60 6.08 14.95 15.26
CA GLY A 60 5.84 15.35 13.87
C GLY A 60 5.18 14.26 13.02
N LEU A 61 5.04 13.03 13.54
CA LEU A 61 4.22 12.00 12.90
C LEU A 61 2.74 12.25 13.19
N GLU A 62 1.96 12.54 12.15
CA GLU A 62 0.52 12.79 12.25
C GLU A 62 -0.31 11.54 11.99
N THR A 63 0.16 10.66 11.09
CA THR A 63 -0.56 9.45 10.69
C THR A 63 0.33 8.23 10.76
N LEU A 64 -0.04 7.29 11.64
CA LEU A 64 0.47 5.92 11.62
C LEU A 64 -0.60 5.00 11.01
N ALA A 65 -0.29 4.48 9.83
CA ALA A 65 -1.18 3.62 9.07
C ALA A 65 -0.64 2.19 8.97
N MET A 66 -1.51 1.22 8.71
CA MET A 66 -1.12 -0.16 8.42
C MET A 66 -1.89 -0.70 7.22
N THR A 67 -1.25 -1.51 6.38
CA THR A 67 -1.93 -2.32 5.35
C THR A 67 -1.80 -3.80 5.67
N THR A 68 -2.93 -4.50 5.82
CA THR A 68 -3.00 -5.92 6.22
C THR A 68 -3.98 -6.70 5.33
N ASN A 69 -3.87 -8.02 5.27
CA ASN A 69 -4.90 -8.91 4.71
C ASN A 69 -6.07 -9.18 5.68
N GLY A 70 -5.98 -8.69 6.92
CA GLY A 70 -7.08 -8.76 7.90
C GLY A 70 -7.20 -10.08 8.67
N ILE A 71 -6.47 -11.14 8.30
CA ILE A 71 -6.71 -12.50 8.82
C ILE A 71 -6.57 -12.61 10.34
N VAL A 72 -5.61 -11.92 10.93
CA VAL A 72 -5.39 -11.90 12.39
C VAL A 72 -5.73 -10.55 13.02
N LEU A 73 -6.30 -9.64 12.23
CA LEU A 73 -6.53 -8.26 12.63
C LEU A 73 -7.50 -8.17 13.80
N ALA A 74 -8.61 -8.91 13.79
CA ALA A 74 -9.62 -8.86 14.85
C ALA A 74 -9.03 -9.05 16.25
N ARG A 75 -7.99 -9.90 16.39
CA ARG A 75 -7.30 -10.14 17.67
C ARG A 75 -6.32 -9.03 18.05
N LYS A 76 -5.67 -8.40 17.07
CA LYS A 76 -4.61 -7.39 17.30
C LYS A 76 -5.13 -5.95 17.30
N LEU A 77 -6.28 -5.69 16.67
CA LEU A 77 -6.81 -4.35 16.43
C LEU A 77 -6.99 -3.52 17.71
N PRO A 78 -7.53 -4.06 18.83
CA PRO A 78 -7.62 -3.27 20.07
C PRO A 78 -6.24 -2.76 20.52
N LYS A 79 -5.23 -3.65 20.51
CA LYS A 79 -3.89 -3.28 20.93
C LYS A 79 -3.19 -2.34 19.95
N LEU A 80 -3.33 -2.57 18.65
CA LEU A 80 -2.78 -1.68 17.63
C LEU A 80 -3.36 -0.26 17.75
N LYS A 81 -4.66 -0.14 18.06
CA LYS A 81 -5.30 1.15 18.32
C LYS A 81 -4.74 1.84 19.57
N GLU A 82 -4.55 1.09 20.66
CA GLU A 82 -3.88 1.62 21.87
C GLU A 82 -2.44 2.08 21.57
N CYS A 83 -1.72 1.36 20.70
CA CYS A 83 -0.39 1.72 20.24
C CYS A 83 -0.35 2.89 19.24
N GLY A 84 -1.45 3.63 19.07
CA GLY A 84 -1.49 4.85 18.26
C GLY A 84 -1.70 4.62 16.76
N LEU A 85 -2.14 3.43 16.32
CA LEU A 85 -2.54 3.23 14.93
C LEU A 85 -3.78 4.08 14.61
N THR A 86 -3.65 5.04 13.69
CA THR A 86 -4.73 5.98 13.35
C THR A 86 -5.47 5.62 12.08
N SER A 87 -4.88 4.79 11.20
CA SER A 87 -5.47 4.43 9.92
C SER A 87 -5.19 2.97 9.54
N LEU A 88 -6.18 2.31 8.95
CA LEU A 88 -6.07 0.93 8.54
C LEU A 88 -6.56 0.73 7.10
N ASN A 89 -5.75 0.02 6.33
CA ASN A 89 -6.06 -0.46 4.99
C ASN A 89 -6.13 -1.99 5.06
N ILE A 90 -7.24 -2.59 4.68
CA ILE A 90 -7.34 -4.05 4.60
C ILE A 90 -7.46 -4.45 3.13
N SER A 91 -6.62 -5.34 2.61
CA SER A 91 -6.71 -5.81 1.23
C SER A 91 -7.79 -6.89 1.10
N LEU A 92 -8.75 -6.68 0.20
CA LEU A 92 -9.85 -7.61 -0.08
C LEU A 92 -10.27 -7.49 -1.54
N ASP A 93 -9.91 -8.49 -2.34
CA ASP A 93 -10.13 -8.46 -3.79
C ASP A 93 -11.49 -9.04 -4.22
N THR A 94 -12.23 -9.70 -3.32
CA THR A 94 -13.55 -10.29 -3.66
C THR A 94 -14.39 -10.46 -2.40
N LEU A 95 -15.70 -10.33 -2.54
CA LEU A 95 -16.69 -10.60 -1.50
C LEU A 95 -17.16 -12.07 -1.53
N VAL A 96 -16.83 -12.81 -2.59
CA VAL A 96 -17.18 -14.22 -2.75
C VAL A 96 -16.14 -15.10 -2.03
N PRO A 97 -16.53 -15.89 -1.00
CA PRO A 97 -15.60 -16.69 -0.21
C PRO A 97 -14.73 -17.63 -1.03
N ALA A 98 -15.32 -18.30 -2.03
CA ALA A 98 -14.59 -19.24 -2.89
C ALA A 98 -13.51 -18.54 -3.74
N LYS A 99 -13.81 -17.34 -4.27
CA LYS A 99 -12.83 -16.55 -5.03
C LYS A 99 -11.74 -16.00 -4.11
N PHE A 100 -12.08 -15.63 -2.87
CA PHE A 100 -11.12 -15.14 -1.89
C PHE A 100 -10.10 -16.23 -1.54
N GLU A 101 -10.57 -17.45 -1.29
CA GLU A 101 -9.72 -18.60 -1.00
C GLU A 101 -8.83 -18.94 -2.21
N LEU A 102 -9.34 -18.81 -3.44
CA LEU A 102 -8.54 -18.99 -4.66
C LEU A 102 -7.41 -17.94 -4.81
N MET A 103 -7.66 -16.67 -4.49
CA MET A 103 -6.70 -15.57 -4.59
C MET A 103 -5.66 -15.56 -3.47
N THR A 104 -6.14 -15.73 -2.24
CA THR A 104 -5.32 -15.57 -1.02
C THR A 104 -4.77 -16.89 -0.50
N ARG A 105 -5.33 -18.02 -0.95
CA ARG A 105 -5.06 -19.38 -0.46
C ARG A 105 -5.37 -19.55 1.03
N ARG A 106 -6.28 -18.74 1.58
CA ARG A 106 -6.66 -18.70 3.00
C ARG A 106 -8.16 -18.40 3.15
N LYS A 107 -8.74 -18.77 4.31
CA LYS A 107 -10.14 -18.48 4.68
C LYS A 107 -10.21 -17.17 5.50
N GLY A 108 -11.20 -16.31 5.25
CA GLY A 108 -11.50 -15.10 6.06
C GLY A 108 -11.93 -13.90 5.22
N HIS A 109 -12.76 -12.98 5.75
CA HIS A 109 -13.31 -11.82 5.03
C HIS A 109 -13.34 -10.55 5.89
N GLU A 110 -12.44 -9.58 5.69
CA GLU A 110 -12.52 -8.21 6.24
C GLU A 110 -11.88 -7.16 5.26
N LYS A 111 -12.28 -5.86 5.29
CA LYS A 111 -12.49 -4.91 4.14
C LYS A 111 -11.60 -3.62 4.07
N VAL A 112 -11.23 -2.92 2.97
CA VAL A 112 -11.10 -3.18 1.50
C VAL A 112 -10.06 -2.22 0.83
N ASN A 113 -9.09 -2.80 0.12
CA ASN A 113 -8.48 -2.31 -1.11
C ASN A 113 -8.66 -3.47 -2.08
N CYS A 114 -9.29 -3.22 -3.21
CA CYS A 114 -9.66 -4.24 -4.18
C CYS A 114 -8.91 -3.97 -5.48
N VAL A 115 -8.01 -4.87 -5.85
CA VAL A 115 -7.41 -4.86 -7.19
C VAL A 115 -8.41 -5.46 -8.15
N VAL A 116 -8.92 -4.65 -9.07
CA VAL A 116 -9.96 -5.07 -10.02
C VAL A 116 -9.32 -5.72 -11.24
N MET A 117 -9.77 -6.92 -11.57
CA MET A 117 -9.33 -7.74 -12.69
C MET A 117 -10.53 -8.22 -13.51
N ARG A 118 -10.46 -7.99 -14.82
CA ARG A 118 -11.50 -8.39 -15.76
C ARG A 118 -11.70 -9.90 -15.78
N GLY A 119 -12.97 -10.31 -15.82
CA GLY A 119 -13.37 -11.72 -15.83
C GLY A 119 -13.05 -12.43 -14.52
N PHE A 120 -12.91 -11.69 -13.42
CA PHE A 120 -12.60 -12.25 -12.12
C PHE A 120 -13.45 -11.65 -11.01
N ASN A 121 -13.32 -10.34 -10.77
CA ASN A 121 -14.04 -9.62 -9.71
C ASN A 121 -14.63 -8.28 -10.18
N ASP A 122 -14.56 -7.98 -11.47
CA ASP A 122 -15.11 -6.78 -12.09
C ASP A 122 -16.64 -6.71 -12.00
N GLU A 123 -17.31 -7.86 -12.00
CA GLU A 123 -18.75 -7.97 -11.71
C GLU A 123 -19.12 -7.56 -10.27
N GLU A 124 -18.19 -7.62 -9.31
CA GLU A 124 -18.42 -7.34 -7.89
C GLU A 124 -18.24 -5.85 -7.54
N ILE A 125 -17.82 -4.99 -8.49
CA ILE A 125 -17.55 -3.56 -8.25
C ILE A 125 -18.74 -2.89 -7.54
N CYS A 126 -19.94 -3.06 -8.08
CA CYS A 126 -21.14 -2.44 -7.51
C CYS A 126 -21.54 -3.03 -6.15
N ASP A 127 -21.26 -4.29 -5.91
CA ASP A 127 -21.54 -4.94 -4.63
C ASP A 127 -20.59 -4.41 -3.54
N PHE A 128 -19.33 -4.15 -3.91
CA PHE A 128 -18.39 -3.44 -3.06
C PHE A 128 -18.85 -2.02 -2.74
N VAL A 129 -19.34 -1.27 -3.74
CA VAL A 129 -19.91 0.08 -3.52
C VAL A 129 -21.08 0.02 -2.55
N GLU A 130 -21.98 -0.94 -2.69
CA GLU A 130 -23.16 -1.10 -1.82
C GLU A 130 -22.79 -1.24 -0.33
N LEU A 131 -21.61 -1.79 -0.02
CA LEU A 131 -21.12 -1.90 1.36
C LEU A 131 -20.93 -0.55 2.05
N THR A 132 -20.73 0.52 1.28
CA THR A 132 -20.55 1.89 1.79
C THR A 132 -21.88 2.54 2.18
N ARG A 133 -23.03 1.95 1.84
CA ARG A 133 -24.34 2.52 2.19
C ARG A 133 -24.45 2.72 3.70
N GLU A 134 -24.26 1.62 4.44
CA GLU A 134 -24.43 1.61 5.90
C GLU A 134 -23.13 1.71 6.70
N LYS A 135 -21.98 1.50 6.06
CA LYS A 135 -20.68 1.46 6.75
C LYS A 135 -19.87 2.70 6.42
N PRO A 136 -19.30 3.42 7.42
CA PRO A 136 -18.42 4.57 7.20
C PRO A 136 -17.02 4.10 6.79
N ILE A 137 -16.94 3.37 5.69
CA ILE A 137 -15.70 2.80 5.13
C ILE A 137 -15.43 3.40 3.75
N ASN A 138 -14.16 3.45 3.37
CA ASN A 138 -13.74 3.83 2.02
C ASN A 138 -13.32 2.59 1.24
N ILE A 139 -14.05 2.28 0.17
CA ILE A 139 -13.74 1.20 -0.76
C ILE A 139 -12.82 1.75 -1.84
N ARG A 140 -11.60 1.20 -1.94
CA ARG A 140 -10.61 1.64 -2.92
C ARG A 140 -10.45 0.59 -4.02
N PHE A 141 -10.88 0.92 -5.23
CA PHE A 141 -10.59 0.14 -6.43
C PHE A 141 -9.23 0.53 -6.98
N ILE A 142 -8.41 -0.47 -7.29
CA ILE A 142 -7.05 -0.30 -7.78
C ILE A 142 -6.96 -0.98 -9.14
N GLU A 143 -6.42 -0.28 -10.12
CA GLU A 143 -6.13 -0.89 -11.41
C GLU A 143 -5.14 -2.04 -11.26
N PHE A 144 -5.37 -3.14 -11.97
CA PHE A 144 -4.37 -4.20 -12.07
C PHE A 144 -3.08 -3.62 -12.66
N MET A 145 -1.93 -3.96 -12.07
CA MET A 145 -0.62 -3.38 -12.41
C MET A 145 0.37 -4.49 -12.82
N PRO A 146 1.31 -4.22 -13.74
CA PRO A 146 2.39 -5.14 -14.06
C PRO A 146 3.38 -5.25 -12.89
N PHE A 147 3.46 -6.41 -12.27
CA PHE A 147 4.49 -6.74 -11.28
C PHE A 147 5.08 -8.12 -11.52
N ASP A 148 6.34 -8.27 -11.18
CA ASP A 148 7.00 -9.57 -11.23
C ASP A 148 6.25 -10.58 -10.32
N GLY A 149 5.89 -11.73 -10.92
CA GLY A 149 5.18 -12.81 -10.26
C GLY A 149 3.64 -12.76 -10.31
N ASN A 150 3.01 -11.74 -10.92
CA ASN A 150 1.54 -11.64 -10.97
C ASN A 150 0.89 -12.02 -12.32
N VAL A 151 1.66 -12.59 -13.27
CA VAL A 151 1.20 -13.00 -14.62
C VAL A 151 0.40 -11.87 -15.30
N TRP A 152 1.03 -10.70 -15.37
CA TRP A 152 0.46 -9.50 -15.98
C TRP A 152 -0.14 -9.77 -17.37
N ASN A 153 -1.35 -9.29 -17.59
CA ASN A 153 -2.02 -9.32 -18.88
C ASN A 153 -2.91 -8.08 -19.01
N VAL A 154 -2.64 -7.26 -20.03
CA VAL A 154 -3.41 -6.04 -20.30
C VAL A 154 -4.90 -6.32 -20.52
N LYS A 155 -5.28 -7.51 -21.00
CA LYS A 155 -6.69 -7.91 -21.16
C LYS A 155 -7.43 -8.03 -19.81
N LYS A 156 -6.69 -8.23 -18.71
CA LYS A 156 -7.23 -8.28 -17.35
C LYS A 156 -7.37 -6.89 -16.71
N LEU A 157 -6.79 -5.85 -17.31
CA LEU A 157 -6.95 -4.48 -16.82
C LEU A 157 -8.40 -4.02 -17.01
N VAL A 158 -8.97 -3.48 -15.95
CA VAL A 158 -10.20 -2.67 -16.00
C VAL A 158 -9.79 -1.21 -15.77
N PRO A 159 -9.82 -0.37 -16.81
CA PRO A 159 -9.49 1.04 -16.69
C PRO A 159 -10.36 1.77 -15.66
N TYR A 160 -9.80 2.81 -15.05
CA TYR A 160 -10.53 3.74 -14.19
C TYR A 160 -11.86 4.21 -14.79
N SER A 161 -11.85 4.70 -16.03
CA SER A 161 -13.06 5.20 -16.68
C SER A 161 -14.16 4.15 -16.75
N GLU A 162 -13.80 2.91 -17.08
CA GLU A 162 -14.74 1.78 -17.14
C GLU A 162 -15.29 1.39 -15.76
N MET A 163 -14.43 1.38 -14.73
CA MET A 163 -14.88 1.14 -13.36
C MET A 163 -15.84 2.25 -12.90
N LEU A 164 -15.51 3.52 -13.17
CA LEU A 164 -16.37 4.66 -12.82
C LEU A 164 -17.70 4.61 -13.57
N ASP A 165 -17.69 4.32 -14.88
CA ASP A 165 -18.90 4.19 -15.70
C ASP A 165 -19.81 3.08 -15.18
N THR A 166 -19.23 1.95 -14.75
CA THR A 166 -19.97 0.84 -14.14
C THR A 166 -20.65 1.28 -12.85
N VAL A 167 -19.95 2.02 -11.99
CA VAL A 167 -20.53 2.56 -10.75
C VAL A 167 -21.59 3.61 -11.05
N ALA A 168 -21.33 4.56 -11.96
CA ALA A 168 -22.25 5.65 -12.29
C ALA A 168 -23.58 5.16 -12.89
N LYS A 169 -23.56 4.05 -13.65
CA LYS A 169 -24.79 3.42 -14.18
C LYS A 169 -25.73 2.93 -13.07
N ARG A 170 -25.20 2.39 -11.97
CA ARG A 170 -26.00 1.88 -10.84
C ARG A 170 -26.22 2.92 -9.74
N PHE A 171 -25.28 3.84 -9.58
CA PHE A 171 -25.29 4.89 -8.56
C PHE A 171 -25.12 6.27 -9.23
N PRO A 172 -26.15 6.81 -9.91
CA PRO A 172 -26.04 8.05 -10.68
C PRO A 172 -25.69 9.30 -9.86
N SER A 173 -25.89 9.25 -8.55
CA SER A 173 -25.54 10.32 -7.61
C SER A 173 -24.07 10.34 -7.20
N ILE A 174 -23.21 9.47 -7.78
CA ILE A 174 -21.78 9.47 -7.52
C ILE A 174 -21.15 10.82 -7.89
N LYS A 175 -20.43 11.44 -6.94
CA LYS A 175 -19.84 12.78 -7.08
C LYS A 175 -18.37 12.74 -6.69
N ARG A 176 -17.55 13.41 -7.50
CA ARG A 176 -16.11 13.55 -7.28
C ARG A 176 -15.86 14.54 -6.14
N ASN A 177 -15.02 14.14 -5.18
CA ASN A 177 -14.56 15.02 -4.11
C ASN A 177 -13.41 15.93 -4.59
N GLN A 178 -13.13 16.99 -3.83
CA GLN A 178 -11.85 17.68 -3.93
C GLN A 178 -10.82 16.96 -3.05
N ASP A 179 -9.73 16.49 -3.66
CA ASP A 179 -8.67 15.77 -2.93
C ASP A 179 -7.45 16.66 -2.71
N HIS A 180 -6.60 16.24 -1.77
CA HIS A 180 -5.30 16.85 -1.60
C HIS A 180 -4.42 16.57 -2.83
N PRO A 181 -3.57 17.51 -3.30
CA PRO A 181 -2.73 17.30 -4.49
C PRO A 181 -1.79 16.08 -4.44
N THR A 182 -1.46 15.61 -3.24
CA THR A 182 -0.59 14.43 -3.02
C THR A 182 -1.37 13.12 -2.82
N ASP A 183 -2.71 13.16 -2.83
CA ASP A 183 -3.52 11.96 -2.75
C ASP A 183 -3.42 11.14 -4.02
N THR A 184 -3.26 9.83 -3.84
CA THR A 184 -3.09 8.89 -4.94
C THR A 184 -4.41 8.32 -5.44
N ALA A 185 -5.47 8.51 -4.68
CA ALA A 185 -6.79 7.99 -4.96
C ALA A 185 -7.70 9.16 -5.33
N LYS A 186 -8.53 8.97 -6.34
CA LYS A 186 -9.63 9.89 -6.67
C LYS A 186 -10.83 9.50 -5.81
N ASN A 187 -11.18 10.29 -4.81
CA ASN A 187 -12.28 9.98 -3.88
C ASN A 187 -13.65 10.47 -4.38
N PHE A 188 -14.70 9.70 -4.10
CA PHE A 188 -16.07 9.95 -4.48
C PHE A 188 -17.05 9.65 -3.34
N THR A 189 -18.16 10.37 -3.31
CA THR A 189 -19.33 10.12 -2.44
C THR A 189 -20.56 9.80 -3.26
N ILE A 190 -21.53 9.10 -2.66
CA ILE A 190 -22.81 8.75 -3.28
C ILE A 190 -23.91 9.19 -2.32
N ASP A 191 -24.94 9.87 -2.83
CA ASP A 191 -26.05 10.34 -1.99
C ASP A 191 -26.71 9.16 -1.26
N GLY A 192 -26.91 9.29 0.06
CA GLY A 192 -27.47 8.24 0.91
C GLY A 192 -26.47 7.17 1.38
N HIS A 193 -25.19 7.26 0.98
CA HIS A 193 -24.14 6.37 1.50
C HIS A 193 -23.36 7.05 2.63
N LYS A 194 -23.09 6.31 3.72
CA LYS A 194 -22.25 6.78 4.85
C LYS A 194 -20.76 6.75 4.54
N GLY A 195 -20.34 5.85 3.65
CA GLY A 195 -18.95 5.64 3.25
C GLY A 195 -18.58 6.35 1.94
N GLN A 196 -17.43 5.97 1.40
CA GLN A 196 -16.87 6.56 0.18
C GLN A 196 -16.33 5.48 -0.76
N VAL A 197 -16.21 5.83 -2.04
CA VAL A 197 -15.58 5.01 -3.07
C VAL A 197 -14.41 5.77 -3.64
N SER A 198 -13.28 5.10 -3.88
CA SER A 198 -12.12 5.76 -4.48
C SER A 198 -11.47 4.89 -5.54
N PHE A 199 -10.82 5.54 -6.50
CA PHE A 199 -10.11 4.86 -7.58
C PHE A 199 -8.63 5.22 -7.54
N ILE A 200 -7.76 4.22 -7.52
CA ILE A 200 -6.31 4.35 -7.64
C ILE A 200 -5.93 4.02 -9.08
N THR A 201 -5.67 5.07 -9.85
CA THR A 201 -5.51 5.03 -11.31
C THR A 201 -4.05 4.88 -11.71
N SER A 202 -3.42 3.81 -11.20
CA SER A 202 -1.97 3.61 -11.27
C SER A 202 -1.42 3.45 -12.69
N MET A 203 -2.24 3.10 -13.68
CA MET A 203 -1.78 2.80 -15.04
C MET A 203 -2.36 3.76 -16.07
N THR A 204 -3.65 4.05 -16.02
CA THR A 204 -4.33 4.83 -17.08
C THR A 204 -4.24 6.34 -16.89
N GLU A 205 -4.32 6.81 -15.64
CA GLU A 205 -4.26 8.23 -15.28
C GLU A 205 -3.39 8.41 -14.03
N HIS A 206 -2.07 8.23 -14.16
CA HIS A 206 -1.15 8.16 -13.02
C HIS A 206 -1.10 9.46 -12.17
N PHE A 207 -0.80 9.32 -10.89
CA PHE A 207 -0.70 10.42 -9.91
C PHE A 207 0.75 10.85 -9.60
N CYS A 208 1.71 10.56 -10.49
CA CYS A 208 3.13 10.72 -10.18
C CYS A 208 3.54 12.15 -9.82
N ALA A 209 2.93 13.17 -10.43
CA ALA A 209 3.24 14.58 -10.20
C ALA A 209 3.06 15.00 -8.73
N GLY A 210 2.07 14.44 -8.03
CA GLY A 210 1.82 14.68 -6.60
C GLY A 210 2.48 13.66 -5.66
N CYS A 211 3.22 12.68 -6.18
CA CYS A 211 3.70 11.55 -5.39
C CYS A 211 4.86 11.95 -4.47
N ASN A 212 4.61 12.00 -3.17
CA ASN A 212 5.60 12.23 -2.12
C ASN A 212 6.03 10.95 -1.38
N ARG A 213 5.68 9.77 -1.89
CA ARG A 213 5.94 8.49 -1.21
C ARG A 213 7.37 7.99 -1.42
N LEU A 214 7.94 7.48 -0.34
CA LEU A 214 9.18 6.68 -0.28
C LEU A 214 8.85 5.33 0.37
N ARG A 215 9.70 4.32 0.14
CA ARG A 215 9.52 2.97 0.69
C ARG A 215 10.83 2.50 1.28
N LEU A 216 10.81 2.22 2.58
CA LEU A 216 11.85 1.46 3.25
C LEU A 216 11.41 0.00 3.26
N LEU A 217 12.24 -0.87 2.70
CA LEU A 217 11.95 -2.29 2.61
C LEU A 217 12.40 -3.00 3.89
N ALA A 218 11.89 -4.21 4.13
CA ALA A 218 12.23 -4.99 5.32
C ALA A 218 13.74 -5.23 5.48
N ASP A 219 14.49 -5.32 4.38
CA ASP A 219 15.95 -5.48 4.36
C ASP A 219 16.74 -4.16 4.48
N GLY A 220 16.03 -3.04 4.65
CA GLY A 220 16.57 -1.70 4.80
C GLY A 220 17.03 -1.02 3.52
N ASN A 221 16.64 -1.55 2.36
CA ASN A 221 16.75 -0.83 1.10
C ASN A 221 15.67 0.25 0.97
N LEU A 222 16.07 1.42 0.48
CA LEU A 222 15.20 2.54 0.14
C LEU A 222 14.83 2.51 -1.34
N LYS A 223 13.53 2.56 -1.64
CA LYS A 223 12.96 2.81 -2.96
C LYS A 223 12.25 4.16 -2.99
N VAL A 224 12.54 4.96 -4.01
CA VAL A 224 11.88 6.27 -4.24
C VAL A 224 10.67 6.18 -5.19
N CYS A 225 10.52 5.05 -5.87
CA CYS A 225 9.38 4.73 -6.72
C CYS A 225 9.06 3.24 -6.60
N LEU A 226 7.76 2.89 -6.58
CA LEU A 226 7.31 1.50 -6.55
C LEU A 226 7.75 0.72 -7.80
N PHE A 227 7.74 1.38 -8.96
CA PHE A 227 8.10 0.81 -10.26
C PHE A 227 9.54 1.09 -10.68
N GLY A 228 10.34 1.74 -9.83
CA GLY A 228 11.75 1.98 -10.11
C GLY A 228 12.58 0.77 -9.70
N PRO A 229 13.47 0.23 -10.56
CA PRO A 229 14.31 -0.90 -10.19
C PRO A 229 15.40 -0.51 -9.19
N SER A 230 15.82 0.75 -9.17
CA SER A 230 16.88 1.24 -8.29
C SER A 230 16.48 1.21 -6.82
N GLU A 231 17.41 0.72 -6.00
CA GLU A 231 17.31 0.66 -4.54
C GLU A 231 18.63 1.14 -3.94
N VAL A 232 18.59 1.69 -2.73
CA VAL A 232 19.79 2.14 -2.01
C VAL A 232 19.75 1.59 -0.59
N SER A 233 20.79 0.88 -0.18
CA SER A 233 20.87 0.33 1.19
C SER A 233 21.06 1.45 2.20
N LEU A 234 20.15 1.56 3.17
CA LEU A 234 20.34 2.36 4.38
C LEU A 234 20.82 1.50 5.54
N ARG A 235 20.52 0.20 5.52
CA ARG A 235 20.92 -0.76 6.56
C ARG A 235 22.44 -0.87 6.68
N ASP A 236 23.15 -1.03 5.56
CA ASP A 236 24.58 -1.34 5.62
C ASP A 236 25.38 -0.13 6.15
N PRO A 237 25.16 1.11 5.66
CA PRO A 237 25.75 2.30 6.30
C PRO A 237 25.37 2.43 7.78
N LEU A 238 24.09 2.23 8.12
CA LEU A 238 23.60 2.29 9.50
C LEU A 238 24.35 1.31 10.42
N ARG A 239 24.57 0.06 9.96
CA ARG A 239 25.29 -0.97 10.70
C ARG A 239 26.80 -0.76 10.75
N ASN A 240 27.34 -0.04 9.78
CA ASN A 240 28.75 0.38 9.77
C ASN A 240 29.00 1.63 10.63
N GLY A 241 28.00 2.11 11.37
CA GLY A 241 28.15 3.24 12.28
C GLY A 241 27.97 4.60 11.64
N ALA A 242 27.34 4.70 10.46
CA ALA A 242 27.05 5.99 9.84
C ALA A 242 26.24 6.88 10.79
N GLU A 243 26.64 8.15 10.84
CA GLU A 243 25.96 9.21 11.57
C GLU A 243 24.68 9.64 10.86
N ASP A 244 23.79 10.31 11.59
CA ASP A 244 22.48 10.71 11.08
C ASP A 244 22.55 11.66 9.87
N HIS A 245 23.58 12.52 9.81
CA HIS A 245 23.78 13.42 8.67
C HIS A 245 24.21 12.66 7.39
N GLU A 246 25.05 11.64 7.51
CA GLU A 246 25.48 10.80 6.38
C GLU A 246 24.28 10.03 5.80
N LEU A 247 23.42 9.48 6.67
CA LEU A 247 22.19 8.82 6.25
C LEU A 247 21.24 9.79 5.52
N ARG A 248 21.12 11.03 5.99
CA ARG A 248 20.33 12.08 5.31
C ARG A 248 20.88 12.41 3.92
N GLU A 249 22.20 12.44 3.75
CA GLU A 249 22.82 12.65 2.43
C GLU A 249 22.50 11.52 1.46
N ILE A 250 22.58 10.27 1.92
CA ILE A 250 22.23 9.09 1.12
C ILE A 250 20.75 9.14 0.71
N ILE A 251 19.86 9.43 1.66
CA ILE A 251 18.42 9.59 1.42
C ILE A 251 18.18 10.72 0.42
N GLY A 252 18.78 11.89 0.63
CA GLY A 252 18.64 13.06 -0.22
C GLY A 252 19.10 12.79 -1.65
N ALA A 253 20.24 12.11 -1.83
CA ALA A 253 20.72 11.69 -3.14
C ALA A 253 19.78 10.69 -3.83
N ALA A 254 19.18 9.76 -3.09
CA ALA A 254 18.17 8.86 -3.62
C ALA A 254 16.91 9.63 -4.07
N VAL A 255 16.40 10.53 -3.24
CA VAL A 255 15.20 11.34 -3.53
C VAL A 255 15.41 12.23 -4.76
N LYS A 256 16.58 12.87 -4.90
CA LYS A 256 16.92 13.69 -6.07
C LYS A 256 16.94 12.91 -7.39
N ARG A 257 17.12 11.59 -7.35
CA ARG A 257 17.06 10.69 -8.52
C ARG A 257 15.64 10.19 -8.82
N LYS A 258 14.64 10.56 -8.02
CA LYS A 258 13.24 10.20 -8.27
C LYS A 258 12.78 10.81 -9.59
N LYS A 259 12.41 9.96 -10.55
CA LYS A 259 11.88 10.40 -11.84
C LYS A 259 10.52 11.09 -11.67
N PRO A 260 10.15 12.04 -12.55
CA PRO A 260 8.84 12.71 -12.52
C PRO A 260 7.65 11.75 -12.65
N SER A 261 7.83 10.64 -13.38
CA SER A 261 6.83 9.58 -13.54
C SER A 261 7.49 8.21 -13.68
N HIS A 262 6.71 7.15 -13.43
CA HIS A 262 7.11 5.81 -13.84
C HIS A 262 6.97 5.64 -15.36
N ALA A 263 7.61 4.60 -15.91
CA ALA A 263 7.47 4.26 -17.32
C ALA A 263 6.04 3.80 -17.67
N GLY A 264 5.71 3.68 -18.96
CA GLY A 264 4.42 3.13 -19.38
C GLY A 264 4.26 1.67 -18.94
N MET A 265 3.01 1.18 -18.82
CA MET A 265 2.73 -0.16 -18.30
C MET A 265 3.45 -1.29 -19.06
N PHE A 266 3.66 -1.14 -20.38
CA PHE A 266 4.36 -2.12 -21.20
C PHE A 266 5.88 -2.16 -20.92
N ASP A 267 6.47 -1.02 -20.58
CA ASP A 267 7.88 -0.92 -20.23
C ASP A 267 8.11 -1.42 -18.79
N ILE A 268 7.18 -1.10 -17.88
CA ILE A 268 7.19 -1.65 -16.52
C ILE A 268 7.13 -3.18 -16.59
N ALA A 269 6.25 -3.74 -17.42
CA ALA A 269 6.11 -5.19 -17.58
C ALA A 269 7.38 -5.90 -18.11
N LYS A 270 8.29 -5.16 -18.77
CA LYS A 270 9.57 -5.69 -19.27
C LYS A 270 10.74 -5.42 -18.32
N THR A 271 10.55 -4.54 -17.34
CA THR A 271 11.61 -4.12 -16.42
C THR A 271 11.64 -5.04 -15.23
N THR A 272 12.71 -5.80 -15.05
CA THR A 272 12.92 -6.60 -13.84
C THR A 272 12.94 -5.68 -12.62
N ASN A 273 12.07 -5.96 -11.65
CA ASN A 273 11.94 -5.19 -10.44
C ASN A 273 11.69 -6.14 -9.26
N ARG A 274 11.83 -5.66 -8.04
CA ARG A 274 11.51 -6.47 -6.88
C ARG A 274 10.01 -6.86 -6.91
N PRO A 275 9.63 -8.12 -6.64
CA PRO A 275 8.22 -8.49 -6.58
C PRO A 275 7.48 -7.71 -5.50
N MET A 276 6.21 -7.38 -5.73
CA MET A 276 5.41 -6.55 -4.81
C MET A 276 5.40 -7.09 -3.37
N ILE A 277 5.41 -8.42 -3.21
CA ILE A 277 5.41 -9.09 -1.90
C ILE A 277 6.70 -8.83 -1.09
N HIS A 278 7.80 -8.49 -1.75
CA HIS A 278 9.10 -8.18 -1.14
C HIS A 278 9.39 -6.67 -1.04
N ILE A 279 8.53 -5.81 -1.60
CA ILE A 279 8.65 -4.34 -1.52
C ILE A 279 8.03 -3.78 -0.22
N GLY A 280 7.39 -4.63 0.58
CA GLY A 280 6.86 -4.19 1.85
C GLY A 280 7.92 -4.17 2.97
N GLY A 281 7.73 -3.22 3.89
CA GLY A 281 8.49 -3.00 5.11
C GLY A 281 7.58 -2.34 6.14
#